data_AF-A0A537XND5-F1
#
_entry.id   AF-A0A537XND5-F1
#
_cell.length_a   1.000
_cell.length_b   1.000
_cell.length_c   1.000
_cell.angle_alpha   90.00
_cell.angle_beta   90.00
_cell.angle_gamma   90.00
#
_symmetry.space_group_name_H-M   'P 1'
#
loop_
_entity.id
_entity.type
_entity.pdbx_description
1 polymer ?
#
loop_
_entity_poly.entity_id
_entity_poly.type
_entity_poly.pdbx_seq_one_letter_code
_entity_poly.pdbx_strand_id
1 'polypeptide(L)'
;ADYDVIAEPEEVFVGKVNEDFAVESMAGDVFLLGNTSWRIRRIESGRVRVEDAKGAPSSVPFWLGEAPARTAELSGAVSDLRAAVAARLGDPPSARAWLMEQALVDEGGAAQIVDYIAETVAVLGVVPTVDTVVAERFFDEAGGMQLVLHTPFGGRVNRAWGLSLRKRFCVNFDFELQATATDDGVVLSLGEQHSFPLDSVFAFLRPQTLRDTLVQAVLPSPMFGNRWRWNATRGLALLRRTGGRKVPAPILRMRSDDLLAAVFPDQVACQENRSGPIEPPDHPLVNETILNCLHEAMDLDGLIGIVEAMDRGEIRAVAVETPAPSPMSHEILNANPYAFLDDAPLEERRARAVSLRRTDPELAGGVGALAPAAIEEVREDAWPDVRDADELHDHLLSVALLPEEDAAAWGDLVEELFAGGRVLPAAWEASGELRRGFVAAERVAMAKAVYGNLTVEGTGTTSKREWDPDDALKAVLGAWMACLGPETAAGLAQRLGLPPATVDRGLLLLEGTGMVLRGHFTAPAASGSAELEWCDRRLLSRIHRGATWLREPRCTARTGSRG
;
A
#
# COMPACT_ATOMS: atom_id res chain seq x y z
N ALA A 1 -8.45 36.61 -19.16
CA ALA A 1 -8.30 37.18 -20.51
C ALA A 1 -7.39 36.25 -21.26
N ASP A 2 -7.91 35.59 -22.29
CA ASP A 2 -7.22 34.49 -22.97
C ASP A 2 -5.90 34.96 -23.60
N TYR A 3 -4.91 34.07 -23.62
CA TYR A 3 -3.61 34.30 -24.22
C TYR A 3 -3.63 33.83 -25.67
N ASP A 4 -3.04 34.63 -26.57
CA ASP A 4 -2.86 34.24 -27.97
C ASP A 4 -1.66 33.27 -28.09
N VAL A 5 -1.86 32.11 -28.71
CA VAL A 5 -0.81 31.12 -28.97
C VAL A 5 -0.16 31.43 -30.32
N ILE A 6 1.16 31.63 -30.32
CA ILE A 6 1.95 32.03 -31.48
C ILE A 6 3.04 30.99 -31.74
N ALA A 7 3.04 30.38 -32.92
CA ALA A 7 4.07 29.43 -33.34
C ALA A 7 5.36 30.15 -33.76
N GLU A 8 6.51 29.64 -33.32
CA GLU A 8 7.85 30.06 -33.73
C GLU A 8 8.52 28.97 -34.59
N PRO A 9 9.36 29.36 -35.58
CA PRO A 9 9.82 30.72 -35.90
C PRO A 9 8.88 31.56 -36.78
N GLU A 10 7.77 31.02 -37.26
CA GLU A 10 6.94 31.65 -38.30
C GLU A 10 6.07 32.83 -37.80
N GLU A 11 6.01 33.05 -36.48
CA GLU A 11 5.15 34.03 -35.80
C GLU A 11 3.66 33.93 -36.16
N VAL A 12 3.19 32.70 -36.41
CA VAL A 12 1.81 32.43 -36.83
C VAL A 12 0.91 32.25 -35.60
N PHE A 13 -0.24 32.93 -35.58
CA PHE A 13 -1.28 32.68 -34.59
C PHE A 13 -1.93 31.32 -34.84
N VAL A 14 -1.89 30.43 -33.85
CA VAL A 14 -2.43 29.06 -33.95
C VAL A 14 -3.65 28.81 -33.09
N GLY A 15 -3.99 29.72 -32.18
CA GLY A 15 -5.23 29.69 -31.41
C GLY A 15 -5.10 30.43 -30.08
N LYS A 16 -5.98 30.15 -29.12
CA LYS A 16 -5.97 30.77 -27.80
C LYS A 16 -6.01 29.74 -26.70
N VAL A 17 -5.42 30.08 -25.56
CA VAL A 17 -5.50 29.30 -24.31
C VAL A 17 -5.97 30.20 -23.18
N ASN A 18 -6.60 29.60 -22.16
CA ASN A 18 -7.06 30.34 -20.99
C ASN A 18 -5.87 31.00 -20.26
N GLU A 19 -6.11 32.16 -19.63
CA GLU A 19 -5.14 32.86 -18.77
C GLU A 19 -4.55 31.94 -17.70
N ASP A 20 -5.39 31.16 -17.03
CA ASP A 20 -4.97 30.30 -15.93
C ASP A 20 -4.02 29.20 -16.44
N PHE A 21 -4.37 28.59 -17.58
CA PHE A 21 -3.52 27.61 -18.27
C PHE A 21 -2.16 28.21 -18.66
N ALA A 22 -2.16 29.38 -19.31
CA ALA A 22 -0.93 30.01 -19.77
C ALA A 22 -0.01 30.45 -18.62
N VAL A 23 -0.59 30.78 -17.45
CA VAL A 23 0.14 31.23 -16.27
C VAL A 23 0.65 30.07 -15.41
N GLU A 24 0.04 28.90 -15.51
CA GLU A 24 0.42 27.68 -14.79
C GLU A 24 1.37 26.79 -15.58
N SER A 25 1.45 26.98 -16.90
CA SER A 25 2.40 26.28 -17.75
C SER A 25 3.82 26.81 -17.61
N MET A 26 4.80 25.96 -17.89
CA MET A 26 6.23 26.28 -17.95
C MET A 26 6.78 26.16 -19.36
N ALA A 27 7.93 26.80 -19.62
CA ALA A 27 8.68 26.56 -20.84
C ALA A 27 9.16 25.09 -20.87
N GLY A 28 8.84 24.38 -21.95
CA GLY A 28 9.06 22.94 -22.09
C GLY A 28 7.76 22.13 -22.11
N ASP A 29 6.67 22.66 -21.55
CA ASP A 29 5.38 21.97 -21.49
C ASP A 29 4.79 21.79 -22.90
N VAL A 30 4.22 20.61 -23.16
CA VAL A 30 3.56 20.25 -24.42
C VAL A 30 2.05 20.24 -24.22
N PHE A 31 1.28 20.94 -25.05
CA PHE A 31 -0.18 20.92 -25.01
C PHE A 31 -0.80 20.67 -26.38
N LEU A 32 -2.04 20.17 -26.40
CA LEU A 32 -2.78 19.95 -27.63
C LEU A 32 -3.65 21.17 -27.95
N LEU A 33 -3.56 21.64 -29.20
CA LEU A 33 -4.43 22.67 -29.75
C LEU A 33 -4.92 22.20 -31.13
N GLY A 34 -6.19 21.83 -31.21
CA GLY A 34 -6.71 21.04 -32.32
C GLY A 34 -6.14 19.62 -32.28
N ASN A 35 -5.56 19.16 -33.41
CA ASN A 35 -4.92 17.85 -33.52
C ASN A 35 -3.38 17.91 -33.44
N THR A 36 -2.82 19.08 -33.14
CA THR A 36 -1.37 19.31 -33.16
C THR A 36 -0.85 19.52 -31.73
N SER A 37 0.28 18.88 -31.42
CA SER A 37 1.00 19.03 -30.16
C SER A 37 1.97 20.22 -30.24
N TRP A 38 1.90 21.13 -29.28
CA TRP A 38 2.68 22.36 -29.23
C TRP A 38 3.52 22.40 -27.95
N ARG A 39 4.83 22.63 -28.06
CA ARG A 39 5.73 22.82 -26.93
C ARG A 39 5.91 24.30 -26.62
N ILE A 40 5.69 24.70 -25.39
CA ILE A 40 5.86 26.07 -24.93
C ILE A 40 7.34 26.43 -24.92
N ARG A 41 7.72 27.47 -25.65
CA ARG A 41 9.06 28.06 -25.63
C ARG A 41 9.17 29.17 -24.60
N ARG A 42 8.18 30.05 -24.57
CA ARG A 42 8.12 31.18 -23.63
C ARG A 42 6.69 31.68 -23.45
N ILE A 43 6.40 32.22 -22.27
CA ILE A 43 5.12 32.86 -21.94
C ILE A 43 5.38 34.36 -21.76
N GLU A 44 4.63 35.17 -22.49
CA GLU A 44 4.66 36.63 -22.46
C GLU A 44 3.32 37.16 -21.95
N SER A 45 3.24 38.44 -21.59
CA SER A 45 1.98 39.05 -21.15
C SER A 45 0.92 38.99 -22.26
N GLY A 46 -0.04 38.06 -22.13
CA GLY A 46 -1.13 37.84 -23.09
C GLY A 46 -0.77 36.97 -24.30
N ARG A 47 0.42 36.37 -24.36
CA ARG A 47 0.86 35.51 -25.47
C ARG A 47 1.63 34.28 -24.98
N VAL A 48 1.39 33.12 -25.59
CA VAL A 48 2.20 31.91 -25.38
C VAL A 48 2.91 31.59 -26.69
N ARG A 49 4.24 31.58 -26.66
CA ARG A 49 5.03 31.22 -27.84
C ARG A 49 5.38 29.74 -27.81
N VAL A 50 5.12 29.07 -28.91
CA VAL A 50 5.19 27.61 -29.01
C VAL A 50 5.98 27.15 -30.23
N GLU A 51 6.49 25.94 -30.19
CA GLU A 51 6.99 25.22 -31.37
C GLU A 51 6.22 23.91 -31.56
N ASP A 52 6.24 23.34 -32.76
CA ASP A 52 5.65 22.02 -32.99
C ASP A 52 6.40 20.94 -32.18
N ALA A 53 5.67 20.22 -31.34
CA ALA A 53 6.21 19.14 -30.52
C ALA A 53 6.30 17.79 -31.27
N LYS A 54 5.94 17.74 -32.56
CA LYS A 54 6.08 16.60 -33.48
C LYS A 54 5.39 15.33 -32.98
N GLY A 55 4.21 15.47 -32.41
CA GLY A 55 3.44 14.36 -31.85
C GLY A 55 3.92 13.89 -30.47
N ALA A 56 4.81 14.66 -29.80
CA ALA A 56 5.12 14.40 -28.41
C ALA A 56 3.84 14.39 -27.56
N PRO A 57 3.71 13.44 -26.61
CA PRO A 57 2.55 13.39 -25.74
C PRO A 57 2.44 14.70 -24.97
N SER A 58 1.20 15.14 -24.76
CA SER A 58 0.97 16.38 -24.06
C SER A 58 1.35 16.25 -22.59
N SER A 59 2.10 17.21 -22.08
CA SER A 59 2.29 17.46 -20.66
C SER A 59 1.14 18.26 -20.04
N VAL A 60 -0.07 18.26 -20.64
CA VAL A 60 -1.23 19.14 -20.31
C VAL A 60 -1.19 19.51 -18.82
N PRO A 61 -1.06 20.80 -18.46
CA PRO A 61 -1.45 21.26 -17.14
C PRO A 61 -2.91 20.85 -16.94
N PHE A 62 -3.08 19.87 -16.08
CA PHE A 62 -4.36 19.26 -15.79
C PHE A 62 -5.37 20.36 -15.41
N TRP A 63 -6.54 20.38 -16.05
CA TRP A 63 -7.63 21.27 -15.64
C TRP A 63 -8.07 20.85 -14.24
N LEU A 64 -7.56 21.52 -13.20
CA LEU A 64 -8.09 21.53 -11.84
C LEU A 64 -9.46 22.24 -11.81
N GLY A 65 -10.40 21.80 -12.64
CA GLY A 65 -11.79 21.84 -12.23
C GLY A 65 -11.92 20.76 -11.17
N GLU A 66 -12.18 21.13 -9.91
CA GLU A 66 -12.78 20.18 -8.98
C GLU A 66 -14.12 19.75 -9.59
N ALA A 67 -14.10 18.72 -10.43
CA ALA A 67 -15.33 18.02 -10.77
C ALA A 67 -15.93 17.58 -9.43
N PRO A 68 -17.23 17.84 -9.20
CA PRO A 68 -17.85 17.43 -7.96
C PRO A 68 -17.65 15.92 -7.80
N ALA A 69 -17.10 15.53 -6.65
CA ALA A 69 -16.97 14.11 -6.31
C ALA A 69 -18.35 13.46 -6.23
N ARG A 70 -18.38 12.13 -6.34
CA ARG A 70 -19.63 11.37 -6.19
C ARG A 70 -20.31 11.70 -4.86
N THR A 71 -21.61 12.00 -4.91
CA THR A 71 -22.40 12.30 -3.70
C THR A 71 -22.73 11.03 -2.93
N ALA A 72 -23.14 11.17 -1.68
CA ALA A 72 -23.54 10.03 -0.85
C ALA A 72 -24.71 9.25 -1.47
N GLU A 73 -25.69 9.93 -2.06
CA GLU A 73 -26.84 9.30 -2.71
C GLU A 73 -26.43 8.47 -3.92
N LEU A 74 -25.52 8.99 -4.74
CA LEU A 74 -25.02 8.26 -5.92
C LEU A 74 -24.11 7.09 -5.51
N SER A 75 -23.30 7.26 -4.46
CA SER A 75 -22.51 6.18 -3.85
C SER A 75 -23.40 5.05 -3.31
N GLY A 76 -24.54 5.40 -2.71
CA GLY A 76 -25.58 4.45 -2.30
C GLY A 76 -26.16 3.69 -3.50
N ALA A 77 -26.62 4.41 -4.53
CA ALA A 77 -27.20 3.77 -5.72
C ALA A 77 -26.22 2.84 -6.46
N VAL A 78 -24.94 3.20 -6.55
CA VAL A 78 -23.89 2.33 -7.11
C VAL A 78 -23.70 1.08 -6.25
N SER A 79 -23.71 1.23 -4.93
CA SER A 79 -23.58 0.11 -3.99
C SER A 79 -24.78 -0.84 -4.05
N ASP A 80 -26.01 -0.31 -4.15
CA ASP A 80 -27.23 -1.10 -4.32
C ASP A 80 -27.17 -1.95 -5.59
N LEU A 81 -26.70 -1.38 -6.70
CA LEU A 81 -26.51 -2.10 -7.96
C LEU A 81 -25.48 -3.22 -7.80
N ARG A 82 -24.32 -2.93 -7.20
CA ARG A 82 -23.27 -3.93 -6.92
C ARG A 82 -23.79 -5.08 -6.07
N ALA A 83 -24.50 -4.78 -4.98
CA ALA A 83 -25.09 -5.76 -4.09
C ALA A 83 -26.18 -6.60 -4.79
N ALA A 84 -27.03 -5.97 -5.60
CA ALA A 84 -28.08 -6.66 -6.34
C ALA A 84 -27.52 -7.65 -7.38
N VAL A 85 -26.43 -7.29 -8.06
CA VAL A 85 -25.72 -8.20 -8.98
C VAL A 85 -25.04 -9.33 -8.20
N ALA A 86 -24.34 -9.01 -7.11
CA ALA A 86 -23.65 -9.99 -6.25
C ALA A 86 -24.61 -11.08 -5.74
N ALA A 87 -25.82 -10.68 -5.32
CA ALA A 87 -26.86 -11.60 -4.84
C ALA A 87 -27.39 -12.57 -5.92
N ARG A 88 -27.12 -12.30 -7.20
CA ARG A 88 -27.60 -13.09 -8.35
C ARG A 88 -26.51 -13.88 -9.05
N LEU A 89 -25.26 -13.86 -8.55
CA LEU A 89 -24.13 -14.55 -9.18
C LEU A 89 -24.30 -16.08 -9.27
N GLY A 90 -25.18 -16.68 -8.46
CA GLY A 90 -25.52 -18.11 -8.55
C GLY A 90 -26.23 -18.50 -9.86
N ASP A 91 -26.78 -17.53 -10.60
CA ASP A 91 -27.39 -17.72 -11.92
C ASP A 91 -27.04 -16.52 -12.83
N PRO A 92 -25.85 -16.51 -13.45
CA PRO A 92 -25.39 -15.39 -14.28
C PRO A 92 -26.33 -14.99 -15.42
N PRO A 93 -26.97 -15.92 -16.16
CA PRO A 93 -28.02 -15.58 -17.13
C PRO A 93 -29.17 -14.75 -16.52
N SER A 94 -29.65 -15.14 -15.34
CA SER A 94 -30.70 -14.37 -14.63
C SER A 94 -30.22 -13.00 -14.18
N ALA A 95 -28.97 -12.88 -13.69
CA ALA A 95 -28.37 -11.59 -13.34
C ALA A 95 -28.30 -10.64 -14.55
N ARG A 96 -27.90 -11.15 -15.72
CA ARG A 96 -27.84 -10.39 -16.98
C ARG A 96 -29.23 -9.94 -17.43
N ALA A 97 -30.22 -10.84 -17.42
CA ALA A 97 -31.59 -10.50 -17.79
C ALA A 97 -32.18 -9.41 -16.88
N TRP A 98 -31.94 -9.50 -15.57
CA TRP A 98 -32.35 -8.49 -14.59
C TRP A 98 -31.70 -7.12 -14.86
N LEU A 99 -30.39 -7.08 -15.17
CA LEU A 99 -29.70 -5.84 -15.53
C LEU A 99 -30.29 -5.19 -16.80
N MET A 100 -30.56 -6.00 -17.82
CA MET A 100 -31.17 -5.52 -19.07
C MET A 100 -32.57 -4.96 -18.83
N GLU A 101 -33.35 -5.53 -17.91
CA GLU A 101 -34.69 -5.06 -17.58
C GLU A 101 -34.68 -3.80 -16.69
N GLN A 102 -33.88 -3.80 -15.62
CA GLN A 102 -33.92 -2.74 -14.60
C GLN A 102 -33.01 -1.56 -14.92
N ALA A 103 -31.84 -1.80 -15.51
CA ALA A 103 -30.85 -0.78 -15.81
C ALA A 103 -30.79 -0.42 -17.30
N LEU A 104 -31.57 -1.12 -18.15
CA LEU A 104 -31.66 -0.89 -19.60
C LEU A 104 -30.30 -0.96 -20.32
N VAL A 105 -29.35 -1.71 -19.76
CA VAL A 105 -28.06 -2.01 -20.40
C VAL A 105 -28.26 -3.07 -21.48
N ASP A 106 -27.40 -3.05 -22.51
CA ASP A 106 -27.39 -4.10 -23.52
C ASP A 106 -26.81 -5.41 -22.98
N GLU A 107 -26.98 -6.52 -23.71
CA GLU A 107 -26.50 -7.84 -23.31
C GLU A 107 -24.98 -7.87 -23.06
N GLY A 108 -24.20 -7.14 -23.87
CA GLY A 108 -22.75 -7.05 -23.73
C GLY A 108 -22.36 -6.31 -22.45
N GLY A 109 -22.99 -5.16 -22.19
CA GLY A 109 -22.81 -4.41 -20.94
C GLY A 109 -23.23 -5.21 -19.71
N ALA A 110 -24.37 -5.89 -19.76
CA ALA A 110 -24.84 -6.76 -18.68
C ALA A 110 -23.86 -7.90 -18.39
N ALA A 111 -23.34 -8.56 -19.44
CA ALA A 111 -22.34 -9.60 -19.29
C ALA A 111 -21.07 -9.08 -18.61
N GLN A 112 -20.53 -7.95 -19.07
CA GLN A 112 -19.32 -7.35 -18.47
C GLN A 112 -19.51 -6.98 -17.01
N ILE A 113 -20.65 -6.40 -16.62
CA ILE A 113 -20.95 -6.05 -15.23
C ILE A 113 -21.00 -7.32 -14.36
N VAL A 114 -21.71 -8.35 -14.81
CA VAL A 114 -21.81 -9.61 -14.06
C VAL A 114 -20.45 -10.27 -13.91
N ASP A 115 -19.68 -10.35 -14.99
CA ASP A 115 -18.37 -10.97 -14.99
C ASP A 115 -17.39 -10.18 -14.09
N TYR A 116 -17.41 -8.85 -14.14
CA TYR A 116 -16.59 -7.97 -13.28
C TYR A 116 -16.90 -8.15 -11.79
N ILE A 117 -18.18 -8.23 -11.42
CA ILE A 117 -18.59 -8.46 -10.03
C ILE A 117 -18.27 -9.89 -9.60
N ALA A 118 -18.43 -10.89 -10.47
CA ALA A 118 -18.08 -12.28 -10.21
C ALA A 118 -16.58 -12.44 -9.93
N GLU A 119 -15.72 -11.85 -10.77
CA GLU A 119 -14.27 -11.86 -10.59
C GLU A 119 -13.86 -11.13 -9.29
N THR A 120 -14.53 -10.01 -8.97
CA THR A 120 -14.30 -9.30 -7.71
C THR A 120 -14.62 -10.18 -6.50
N VAL A 121 -15.77 -10.85 -6.48
CA VAL A 121 -16.14 -11.78 -5.39
C VAL A 121 -15.17 -12.95 -5.31
N ALA A 122 -14.72 -13.47 -6.45
CA ALA A 122 -13.78 -14.59 -6.46
C ALA A 122 -12.44 -14.22 -5.80
N VAL A 123 -11.96 -12.99 -5.99
CA VAL A 123 -10.70 -12.49 -5.41
C VAL A 123 -10.87 -12.01 -3.97
N LEU A 124 -11.84 -11.13 -3.71
CA LEU A 124 -12.02 -10.46 -2.42
C LEU A 124 -12.95 -11.22 -1.46
N GLY A 125 -13.71 -12.20 -1.94
CA GLY A 125 -14.74 -12.92 -1.18
C GLY A 125 -16.01 -12.11 -0.91
N VAL A 126 -15.98 -10.79 -1.15
CA VAL A 126 -17.10 -9.85 -0.95
C VAL A 126 -17.06 -8.79 -2.05
N VAL A 127 -18.16 -8.05 -2.21
CA VAL A 127 -18.20 -6.86 -3.07
C VAL A 127 -18.15 -5.60 -2.22
N PRO A 128 -17.19 -4.69 -2.45
CA PRO A 128 -17.15 -3.40 -1.78
C PRO A 128 -18.41 -2.56 -2.06
N THR A 129 -19.05 -2.13 -0.97
CA THR A 129 -20.29 -1.33 -0.94
C THR A 129 -20.22 -0.33 0.22
N VAL A 130 -21.20 0.56 0.34
CA VAL A 130 -21.27 1.47 1.51
C VAL A 130 -21.39 0.73 2.85
N ASP A 131 -21.90 -0.50 2.86
CA ASP A 131 -22.05 -1.33 4.07
C ASP A 131 -20.87 -2.31 4.25
N THR A 132 -19.95 -2.41 3.29
CA THR A 132 -18.80 -3.31 3.36
C THR A 132 -17.57 -2.68 2.74
N VAL A 133 -16.61 -2.32 3.59
CA VAL A 133 -15.30 -1.79 3.20
C VAL A 133 -14.28 -2.93 3.16
N VAL A 134 -13.39 -2.89 2.16
CA VAL A 134 -12.34 -3.90 2.00
C VAL A 134 -10.96 -3.23 2.00
N ALA A 135 -10.05 -3.76 2.80
CA ALA A 135 -8.62 -3.47 2.74
C ALA A 135 -7.95 -4.62 1.98
N GLU A 136 -7.46 -4.33 0.79
CA GLU A 136 -6.73 -5.26 -0.06
C GLU A 136 -5.24 -4.94 -0.01
N ARG A 137 -4.40 -5.96 0.23
CA ARG A 137 -2.93 -5.81 0.19
C ARG A 137 -2.30 -6.84 -0.75
N PHE A 138 -1.42 -6.36 -1.62
CA PHE A 138 -0.65 -7.21 -2.55
C PHE A 138 0.75 -6.64 -2.78
N PHE A 139 1.66 -7.47 -3.28
CA PHE A 139 3.03 -7.05 -3.59
C PHE A 139 3.12 -6.32 -4.93
N ASP A 140 4.01 -5.33 -5.01
CA ASP A 140 4.41 -4.72 -6.28
C ASP A 140 5.65 -5.40 -6.89
N GLU A 141 5.93 -5.12 -8.16
CA GLU A 141 7.09 -5.70 -8.87
C GLU A 141 8.43 -5.24 -8.30
N ALA A 142 8.44 -4.12 -7.56
CA ALA A 142 9.62 -3.55 -6.91
C ALA A 142 9.85 -4.11 -5.50
N GLY A 143 9.09 -5.12 -5.05
CA GLY A 143 9.23 -5.77 -3.74
C GLY A 143 8.55 -5.04 -2.57
N GLY A 144 7.90 -3.91 -2.83
CA GLY A 144 7.01 -3.24 -1.87
C GLY A 144 5.61 -3.83 -1.88
N MET A 145 4.67 -3.16 -1.22
CA MET A 145 3.26 -3.54 -1.22
C MET A 145 2.40 -2.35 -1.61
N GLN A 146 1.23 -2.63 -2.16
CA GLN A 146 0.15 -1.67 -2.29
C GLN A 146 -0.95 -2.04 -1.32
N LEU A 147 -1.47 -1.05 -0.61
CA LEU A 147 -2.65 -1.16 0.22
C LEU A 147 -3.76 -0.37 -0.45
N VAL A 148 -4.80 -1.06 -0.92
CA VAL A 148 -5.99 -0.46 -1.51
C VAL A 148 -7.15 -0.59 -0.52
N LEU A 149 -7.72 0.53 -0.12
CA LEU A 149 -8.98 0.58 0.62
C LEU A 149 -10.12 0.81 -0.39
N HIS A 150 -10.97 -0.21 -0.57
CA HIS A 150 -12.18 -0.13 -1.37
C HIS A 150 -13.28 0.52 -0.53
N THR A 151 -13.47 1.82 -0.74
CA THR A 151 -14.35 2.67 0.05
C THR A 151 -15.24 3.47 -0.92
N PRO A 152 -16.38 2.93 -1.38
CA PRO A 152 -17.19 3.56 -2.42
C PRO A 152 -18.03 4.75 -1.92
N PHE A 153 -17.53 5.53 -0.96
CA PHE A 153 -18.21 6.68 -0.36
C PHE A 153 -18.05 7.98 -1.15
N GLY A 154 -17.18 8.02 -2.16
CA GLY A 154 -16.91 9.20 -2.97
C GLY A 154 -15.62 9.93 -2.59
N GLY A 155 -15.11 10.72 -3.54
CA GLY A 155 -13.75 11.26 -3.52
C GLY A 155 -13.48 12.24 -2.39
N ARG A 156 -14.50 12.95 -1.89
CA ARG A 156 -14.34 13.89 -0.76
C ARG A 156 -14.05 13.18 0.56
N VAL A 157 -14.78 12.10 0.84
CA VAL A 157 -14.55 11.23 2.00
C VAL A 157 -13.22 10.50 1.84
N ASN A 158 -12.97 9.91 0.67
CA ASN A 158 -11.75 9.14 0.41
C ASN A 158 -10.48 10.01 0.48
N ARG A 159 -10.55 11.27 0.06
CA ARG A 159 -9.45 12.25 0.22
C ARG A 159 -9.15 12.52 1.70
N ALA A 160 -10.18 12.76 2.52
CA ALA A 160 -10.00 12.91 3.97
C ALA A 160 -9.40 11.66 4.60
N TRP A 161 -9.87 10.48 4.18
CA TRP A 161 -9.40 9.20 4.69
C TRP A 161 -7.93 8.97 4.34
N GLY A 162 -7.57 9.12 3.06
CA GLY A 162 -6.21 8.92 2.58
C GLY A 162 -5.20 9.88 3.19
N LEU A 163 -5.53 11.17 3.33
CA LEU A 163 -4.67 12.15 4.00
C LEU A 163 -4.48 11.82 5.49
N SER A 164 -5.56 11.43 6.18
CA SER A 164 -5.50 11.06 7.59
C SER A 164 -4.63 9.82 7.83
N LEU A 165 -4.80 8.79 6.99
CA LEU A 165 -3.98 7.58 7.06
C LEU A 165 -2.53 7.88 6.75
N ARG A 166 -2.23 8.62 5.67
CA ARG A 166 -0.86 9.00 5.34
C ARG A 166 -0.18 9.67 6.53
N LYS A 167 -0.86 10.62 7.18
CA LYS A 167 -0.30 11.30 8.37
C LYS A 167 -0.04 10.33 9.53
N ARG A 168 -0.91 9.35 9.76
CA ARG A 168 -0.72 8.32 10.80
C ARG A 168 0.44 7.38 10.49
N PHE A 169 0.59 6.97 9.23
CA PHE A 169 1.73 6.17 8.80
C PHE A 169 3.05 6.93 8.97
N CYS A 170 3.12 8.21 8.59
CA CYS A 170 4.32 9.01 8.79
C CYS A 170 4.75 9.09 10.26
N VAL A 171 3.80 9.25 11.18
CA VAL A 171 4.11 9.32 12.63
C VAL A 171 4.61 7.99 13.18
N ASN A 172 4.11 6.86 12.65
CA ASN A 172 4.46 5.54 13.15
C ASN A 172 5.73 4.95 12.52
N PHE A 173 6.03 5.31 11.26
CA PHE A 173 7.07 4.66 10.45
C PHE A 173 8.12 5.64 9.87
N ASP A 174 8.05 6.93 10.23
CA ASP A 174 9.00 7.99 9.86
C ASP A 174 9.30 8.08 8.34
N PHE A 175 8.28 7.83 7.52
CA PHE A 175 8.38 7.84 6.05
C PHE A 175 7.12 8.41 5.40
N GLU A 176 7.29 9.20 4.34
CA GLU A 176 6.16 9.73 3.56
C GLU A 176 5.66 8.70 2.54
N LEU A 177 4.37 8.38 2.61
CA LEU A 177 3.75 7.44 1.67
C LEU A 177 3.15 8.16 0.46
N GLN A 178 3.35 7.58 -0.73
CA GLN A 178 2.58 7.94 -1.91
C GLN A 178 1.11 7.52 -1.69
N ALA A 179 0.18 8.42 -1.98
CA ALA A 179 -1.23 8.21 -1.71
C ALA A 179 -2.12 8.79 -2.80
N THR A 180 -3.18 8.06 -3.14
CA THR A 180 -4.16 8.48 -4.15
C THR A 180 -5.57 8.17 -3.66
N ALA A 181 -6.55 9.03 -3.94
CA ALA A 181 -7.95 8.83 -3.60
C ALA A 181 -8.87 9.09 -4.80
N THR A 182 -9.70 8.12 -5.13
CA THR A 182 -10.77 8.21 -6.15
C THR A 182 -12.15 8.17 -5.47
N ASP A 183 -13.23 8.14 -6.26
CA ASP A 183 -14.58 7.94 -5.70
C ASP A 183 -14.79 6.54 -5.12
N ASP A 184 -14.00 5.56 -5.57
CA ASP A 184 -14.17 4.15 -5.22
C ASP A 184 -13.14 3.63 -4.20
N GLY A 185 -12.07 4.38 -3.93
CA GLY A 185 -11.15 3.99 -2.87
C GLY A 185 -9.93 4.87 -2.68
N VAL A 186 -9.03 4.38 -1.83
CA VAL A 186 -7.74 4.98 -1.52
C VAL A 186 -6.65 3.96 -1.78
N VAL A 187 -5.54 4.35 -2.40
CA VAL A 187 -4.33 3.52 -2.46
C VAL A 187 -3.17 4.18 -1.73
N LEU A 188 -2.45 3.38 -0.94
CA LEU A 188 -1.23 3.73 -0.24
C LEU A 188 -0.10 2.78 -0.67
N SER A 189 1.00 3.33 -1.17
CA SER A 189 2.18 2.53 -1.52
C SER A 189 3.09 2.34 -0.32
N LEU A 190 3.25 1.09 0.12
CA LEU A 190 4.01 0.71 1.31
C LEU A 190 5.43 0.24 0.93
N GLY A 191 6.44 0.83 1.56
CA GLY A 191 7.83 0.33 1.53
C GLY A 191 8.03 -0.97 2.31
N GLU A 192 9.22 -1.57 2.24
CA GLU A 192 9.55 -2.86 2.86
C GLU A 192 9.48 -2.85 4.39
N GLN A 193 9.79 -1.71 4.99
CA GLN A 193 9.77 -1.49 6.44
C GLN A 193 8.35 -1.42 7.04
N HIS A 194 7.30 -1.34 6.22
CA HIS A 194 5.92 -1.25 6.69
C HIS A 194 5.32 -2.66 6.81
N SER A 195 5.47 -3.27 7.97
CA SER A 195 4.75 -4.49 8.33
C SER A 195 3.78 -4.20 9.48
N PHE A 196 2.53 -4.61 9.28
CA PHE A 196 1.46 -4.52 10.26
C PHE A 196 0.35 -5.52 9.88
N PRO A 197 -0.49 -5.94 10.83
CA PRO A 197 -1.66 -6.76 10.56
C PRO A 197 -2.66 -5.98 9.70
N LEU A 198 -3.07 -6.52 8.55
CA LEU A 198 -3.85 -5.76 7.57
C LEU A 198 -5.17 -5.21 8.14
N ASP A 199 -5.86 -5.99 8.97
CA ASP A 199 -7.10 -5.62 9.65
C ASP A 199 -6.95 -4.40 10.59
N SER A 200 -5.76 -4.19 11.15
CA SER A 200 -5.49 -3.06 12.03
C SER A 200 -5.63 -1.70 11.33
N VAL A 201 -5.57 -1.64 9.99
CA VAL A 201 -5.70 -0.39 9.22
C VAL A 201 -7.01 0.33 9.52
N PHE A 202 -8.09 -0.41 9.78
CA PHE A 202 -9.41 0.16 10.09
C PHE A 202 -9.43 0.88 11.44
N ALA A 203 -8.54 0.50 12.37
CA ALA A 203 -8.43 1.08 13.71
C ALA A 203 -7.39 2.21 13.80
N PHE A 204 -6.67 2.53 12.71
CA PHE A 204 -5.64 3.59 12.72
C PHE A 204 -6.23 4.99 12.86
N LEU A 205 -7.50 5.16 12.49
CA LEU A 205 -8.24 6.41 12.65
C LEU A 205 -9.24 6.25 13.79
N ARG A 206 -9.24 7.21 14.72
CA ARG A 206 -10.22 7.27 15.81
C ARG A 206 -11.07 8.54 15.67
N PRO A 207 -12.40 8.46 15.78
CA PRO A 207 -13.29 9.61 15.60
C PRO A 207 -12.86 10.86 16.40
N GLN A 208 -12.45 10.65 17.66
CA GLN A 208 -12.10 11.72 18.59
C GLN A 208 -10.83 12.48 18.20
N THR A 209 -9.94 11.86 17.42
CA THR A 209 -8.64 12.44 17.02
C THR A 209 -8.56 12.73 15.53
N LEU A 210 -9.60 12.36 14.77
CA LEU A 210 -9.58 12.42 13.32
C LEU A 210 -9.48 13.85 12.80
N ARG A 211 -10.23 14.78 13.41
CA ARG A 211 -10.16 16.21 13.07
C ARG A 211 -8.73 16.74 13.19
N ASP A 212 -8.08 16.53 14.33
CA ASP A 212 -6.74 17.06 14.58
C ASP A 212 -5.70 16.39 13.67
N THR A 213 -5.86 15.08 13.43
CA THR A 213 -5.02 14.33 12.47
C THR A 213 -5.14 14.93 11.06
N LEU A 214 -6.37 15.19 10.60
CA LEU A 214 -6.62 15.72 9.27
C LEU A 214 -6.19 17.18 9.14
N VAL A 215 -6.32 18.00 10.19
CA VAL A 215 -5.74 19.35 10.23
C VAL A 215 -4.23 19.27 10.00
N GLN A 216 -3.52 18.42 10.74
CA GLN A 216 -2.07 18.27 10.55
C GLN A 216 -1.70 17.69 9.18
N ALA A 217 -2.57 16.89 8.57
CA ALA A 217 -2.35 16.32 7.24
C ALA A 217 -2.58 17.34 6.11
N VAL A 218 -3.56 18.24 6.27
CA VAL A 218 -3.93 19.19 5.22
C VAL A 218 -3.00 20.38 5.16
N LEU A 219 -2.43 20.80 6.29
CA LEU A 219 -1.49 21.91 6.37
C LEU A 219 -0.37 21.82 5.31
N PRO A 220 0.46 20.77 5.24
CA PRO A 220 1.50 20.66 4.23
C PRO A 220 0.99 20.32 2.83
N SER A 221 -0.32 20.09 2.63
CA SER A 221 -0.86 19.71 1.33
C SER A 221 -1.00 20.91 0.37
N PRO A 222 -0.82 20.71 -0.94
CA PRO A 222 -1.03 21.77 -1.94
C PRO A 222 -2.44 22.39 -1.90
N MET A 223 -3.44 21.60 -1.47
CA MET A 223 -4.83 22.03 -1.31
C MET A 223 -4.96 23.22 -0.37
N PHE A 224 -4.21 23.23 0.75
CA PHE A 224 -4.29 24.30 1.73
C PHE A 224 -3.87 25.64 1.13
N GLY A 225 -2.75 25.68 0.42
CA GLY A 225 -2.26 26.89 -0.25
C GLY A 225 -3.25 27.43 -1.30
N ASN A 226 -3.91 26.53 -2.03
CA ASN A 226 -4.94 26.90 -3.00
C ASN A 226 -6.19 27.49 -2.34
N ARG A 227 -6.74 26.81 -1.32
CA ARG A 227 -7.90 27.31 -0.57
C ARG A 227 -7.60 28.59 0.20
N TRP A 228 -6.39 28.74 0.76
CA TRP A 228 -5.92 29.96 1.38
C TRP A 228 -6.02 31.15 0.42
N ARG A 229 -5.49 31.00 -0.79
CA ARG A 229 -5.51 32.05 -1.81
C ARG A 229 -6.94 32.41 -2.24
N TRP A 230 -7.81 31.41 -2.37
CA TRP A 230 -9.23 31.63 -2.68
C TRP A 230 -9.92 32.42 -1.57
N ASN A 231 -9.72 32.03 -0.32
CA ASN A 231 -10.30 32.70 0.84
C ASN A 231 -9.76 34.11 1.03
N ALA A 232 -8.45 34.32 0.90
CA ALA A 232 -7.83 35.64 0.95
C ALA A 232 -8.34 36.56 -0.17
N THR A 233 -8.59 36.01 -1.36
CA THR A 233 -9.15 36.75 -2.50
C THR A 233 -10.63 37.07 -2.31
N ARG A 234 -11.42 36.10 -1.82
CA ARG A 234 -12.86 36.22 -1.56
C ARG A 234 -13.14 37.17 -0.39
N GLY A 235 -12.33 37.10 0.66
CA GLY A 235 -12.34 38.00 1.81
C GLY A 235 -11.74 39.38 1.55
N LEU A 236 -11.34 39.68 0.30
CA LEU A 236 -10.78 40.98 -0.10
C LEU A 236 -9.48 41.37 0.63
N ALA A 237 -8.79 40.40 1.24
CA ALA A 237 -7.48 40.62 1.86
C ALA A 237 -6.37 40.86 0.83
N LEU A 238 -6.57 40.38 -0.41
CA LEU A 238 -5.67 40.60 -1.53
C LEU A 238 -6.21 41.64 -2.51
N LEU A 239 -5.40 42.67 -2.78
CA LEU A 239 -5.70 43.69 -3.78
C LEU A 239 -5.61 43.10 -5.19
N ARG A 240 -6.77 42.86 -5.83
CA ARG A 240 -6.89 42.37 -7.21
C ARG A 240 -6.66 43.44 -8.28
N ARG A 241 -6.73 44.71 -7.89
CA ARG A 241 -6.45 45.85 -8.77
C ARG A 241 -5.57 46.85 -8.06
N THR A 242 -4.61 47.41 -8.78
CA THR A 242 -3.72 48.46 -8.27
C THR A 242 -3.51 49.47 -9.40
N GLY A 243 -3.67 50.77 -9.11
CA GLY A 243 -3.55 51.83 -10.12
C GLY A 243 -4.51 51.66 -11.31
N GLY A 244 -5.73 51.17 -11.08
CA GLY A 244 -6.75 50.95 -12.12
C GLY A 244 -6.56 49.68 -12.96
N ARG A 245 -5.42 48.99 -12.87
CA ARG A 245 -5.10 47.77 -13.63
C ARG A 245 -5.33 46.50 -12.79
N LYS A 246 -5.65 45.38 -13.44
CA LYS A 246 -5.71 44.04 -12.82
C LYS A 246 -4.30 43.64 -12.41
N VAL A 247 -4.13 43.11 -11.20
CA VAL A 247 -2.85 42.54 -10.77
C VAL A 247 -2.64 41.19 -11.49
N PRO A 248 -1.47 40.92 -12.07
CA PRO A 248 -1.18 39.63 -12.70
C PRO A 248 -1.27 38.46 -11.70
N ALA A 249 -1.75 37.30 -12.15
CA ALA A 249 -1.92 36.12 -11.31
C ALA A 249 -0.64 35.65 -10.57
N PRO A 250 0.57 35.63 -11.17
CA PRO A 250 1.80 35.30 -10.44
C PRO A 250 2.07 36.23 -9.25
N ILE A 251 1.80 37.53 -9.42
CA ILE A 251 1.97 38.53 -8.35
C ILE A 251 0.91 38.35 -7.25
N LEU A 252 -0.31 37.97 -7.62
CA LEU A 252 -1.35 37.60 -6.65
C LEU A 252 -0.96 36.34 -5.85
N ARG A 253 -0.29 35.36 -6.48
CA ARG A 253 0.25 34.19 -5.77
C ARG A 253 1.31 34.61 -4.76
N MET A 254 2.34 35.34 -5.19
CA MET A 254 3.39 35.84 -4.29
C MET A 254 2.82 36.63 -3.11
N ARG A 255 1.88 37.56 -3.36
CA ARG A 255 1.23 38.33 -2.29
C ARG A 255 0.37 37.47 -1.35
N SER A 256 -0.24 36.41 -1.87
CA SER A 256 -0.99 35.45 -1.06
C SER A 256 -0.06 34.66 -0.13
N ASP A 257 1.11 34.28 -0.65
CA ASP A 257 2.11 33.52 0.09
C ASP A 257 2.80 34.42 1.15
N ASP A 258 3.08 35.69 0.81
CA ASP A 258 3.55 36.71 1.78
C ASP A 258 2.54 36.93 2.91
N LEU A 259 1.24 37.00 2.58
CA LEU A 259 0.17 37.12 3.57
C LEU A 259 0.10 35.87 4.46
N LEU A 260 0.29 34.67 3.89
CA LEU A 260 0.34 33.43 4.67
C LEU A 260 1.51 33.46 5.65
N ALA A 261 2.71 33.83 5.19
CA ALA A 261 3.89 33.92 6.03
C ALA A 261 3.74 34.95 7.17
N ALA A 262 3.01 36.05 6.92
CA ALA A 262 2.76 37.07 7.94
C ALA A 262 1.72 36.63 8.99
N VAL A 263 0.67 35.92 8.58
CA VAL A 263 -0.45 35.52 9.45
C VAL A 263 -0.19 34.18 10.15
N PHE A 264 0.44 33.24 9.44
CA PHE A 264 0.70 31.88 9.88
C PHE A 264 2.17 31.50 9.54
N PRO A 265 3.15 32.16 10.19
CA PRO A 265 4.57 31.94 9.90
C PRO A 265 4.99 30.48 10.08
N ASP A 266 4.35 29.81 11.03
CA ASP A 266 4.57 28.42 11.39
C ASP A 266 4.32 27.43 10.25
N GLN A 267 3.41 27.79 9.34
CA GLN A 267 3.08 27.00 8.17
C GLN A 267 4.17 27.06 7.08
N VAL A 268 4.97 28.12 7.06
CA VAL A 268 6.01 28.37 6.05
C VAL A 268 7.41 28.09 6.63
N ALA A 269 7.51 27.86 7.94
CA ALA A 269 8.77 27.59 8.61
C ALA A 269 9.42 26.29 8.12
N CYS A 270 10.76 26.26 8.13
CA CYS A 270 11.52 25.05 7.80
C CYS A 270 11.15 23.92 8.76
N GLN A 271 10.73 22.77 8.20
CA GLN A 271 10.33 21.61 8.99
C GLN A 271 11.48 21.01 9.80
N GLU A 272 12.74 21.17 9.36
CA GLU A 272 13.92 20.68 10.10
C GLU A 272 14.11 21.35 11.47
N ASN A 273 13.57 22.56 11.66
CA ASN A 273 13.75 23.33 12.89
C ASN A 273 12.64 23.09 13.93
N ARG A 274 11.70 22.18 13.65
CA ARG A 274 10.56 21.92 14.53
C ARG A 274 10.41 20.46 14.86
N SER A 275 10.06 20.22 16.11
CA SER A 275 9.52 18.96 16.59
C SER A 275 8.10 19.19 17.12
N GLY A 276 7.14 18.37 16.68
CA GLY A 276 5.76 18.40 17.15
C GLY A 276 4.73 18.97 16.15
N PRO A 277 3.44 18.99 16.53
CA PRO A 277 2.35 19.44 15.68
C PRO A 277 2.38 20.96 15.44
N ILE A 278 1.90 21.39 14.27
CA ILE A 278 1.75 22.81 13.93
C ILE A 278 0.45 23.32 14.57
N GLU A 279 0.55 24.29 15.46
CA GLU A 279 -0.65 24.93 16.05
C GLU A 279 -1.15 26.05 15.12
N PRO A 280 -2.36 25.94 14.54
CA PRO A 280 -2.90 27.01 13.73
C PRO A 280 -3.23 28.23 14.59
N PRO A 281 -2.82 29.45 14.19
CA PRO A 281 -3.17 30.67 14.91
C PRO A 281 -4.67 30.94 14.79
N ASP A 282 -5.25 31.52 15.84
CA ASP A 282 -6.64 31.99 15.81
C ASP A 282 -6.75 33.25 14.93
N HIS A 283 -6.91 33.02 13.64
CA HIS A 283 -7.05 34.07 12.64
C HIS A 283 -8.20 33.72 11.67
N PRO A 284 -9.12 34.66 11.36
CA PRO A 284 -10.30 34.37 10.55
C PRO A 284 -9.99 33.69 9.19
N LEU A 285 -8.95 34.16 8.48
CA LEU A 285 -8.56 33.53 7.21
C LEU A 285 -7.99 32.12 7.38
N VAL A 286 -7.28 31.84 8.49
CA VAL A 286 -6.71 30.51 8.76
C VAL A 286 -7.84 29.56 9.12
N ASN A 287 -8.71 29.98 10.05
CA ASN A 287 -9.88 29.21 10.48
C ASN A 287 -10.79 28.87 9.30
N GLU A 288 -11.13 29.85 8.45
CA GLU A 288 -11.95 29.64 7.26
C GLU A 288 -11.26 28.72 6.23
N THR A 289 -9.94 28.83 6.09
CA THR A 289 -9.19 27.94 5.17
C THR A 289 -9.18 26.50 5.65
N ILE A 290 -8.96 26.28 6.95
CA ILE A 290 -9.05 24.96 7.55
C ILE A 290 -10.47 24.41 7.39
N LEU A 291 -11.51 25.18 7.73
CA LEU A 291 -12.90 24.75 7.57
C LEU A 291 -13.24 24.39 6.12
N ASN A 292 -12.83 25.22 5.15
CA ASN A 292 -13.06 24.97 3.74
C ASN A 292 -12.33 23.69 3.26
N CYS A 293 -11.10 23.46 3.72
CA CYS A 293 -10.38 22.23 3.45
C CYS A 293 -11.11 21.00 4.03
N LEU A 294 -11.56 21.06 5.28
CA LEU A 294 -12.16 19.91 5.99
C LEU A 294 -13.58 19.57 5.48
N HIS A 295 -14.38 20.57 5.13
CA HIS A 295 -15.83 20.40 4.89
C HIS A 295 -16.28 20.77 3.47
N GLU A 296 -15.47 21.42 2.64
CA GLU A 296 -15.84 21.76 1.25
C GLU A 296 -14.99 20.97 0.25
N ALA A 297 -13.67 21.00 0.41
CA ALA A 297 -12.75 20.21 -0.42
C ALA A 297 -12.77 18.71 -0.07
N MET A 298 -13.14 18.41 1.17
CA MET A 298 -13.26 17.09 1.75
C MET A 298 -14.59 16.98 2.50
N ASP A 299 -14.83 15.81 3.08
CA ASP A 299 -15.99 15.55 3.94
C ASP A 299 -15.52 14.87 5.24
N LEU A 300 -15.10 15.69 6.20
CA LEU A 300 -14.68 15.21 7.52
C LEU A 300 -15.85 14.58 8.30
N ASP A 301 -17.03 15.18 8.24
CA ASP A 301 -18.18 14.71 9.01
C ASP A 301 -18.66 13.35 8.51
N GLY A 302 -18.69 13.15 7.18
CA GLY A 302 -18.95 11.87 6.54
C GLY A 302 -17.93 10.81 6.94
N LEU A 303 -16.63 11.15 6.94
CA LEU A 303 -15.59 10.22 7.38
C LEU A 303 -15.73 9.85 8.86
N ILE A 304 -16.01 10.81 9.75
CA ILE A 304 -16.28 10.53 11.17
C ILE A 304 -17.44 9.54 11.30
N GLY A 305 -18.56 9.80 10.61
CA GLY A 305 -19.73 8.93 10.63
C GLY A 305 -19.42 7.49 10.17
N ILE A 306 -18.59 7.33 9.14
CA ILE A 306 -18.16 6.02 8.65
C ILE A 306 -17.29 5.29 9.67
N VAL A 307 -16.30 5.96 10.27
CA VAL A 307 -15.45 5.36 11.30
C VAL A 307 -16.28 4.94 12.52
N GLU A 308 -17.22 5.77 12.96
CA GLU A 308 -18.13 5.41 14.05
C GLU A 308 -19.08 4.26 13.69
N ALA A 309 -19.54 4.18 12.44
CA ALA A 309 -20.38 3.07 11.97
C ALA A 309 -19.59 1.75 11.88
N MET A 310 -18.31 1.80 11.51
CA MET A 310 -17.42 0.64 11.60
C MET A 310 -17.21 0.22 13.07
N ASP A 311 -16.97 1.16 13.99
CA ASP A 311 -16.82 0.88 15.43
C ASP A 311 -18.08 0.23 16.03
N ARG A 312 -19.27 0.60 15.54
CA ARG A 312 -20.56 -0.01 15.91
C ARG A 312 -20.86 -1.34 15.22
N GLY A 313 -20.05 -1.74 14.23
CA GLY A 313 -20.26 -2.94 13.42
C GLY A 313 -21.40 -2.83 12.40
N GLU A 314 -21.86 -1.62 12.08
CA GLU A 314 -22.87 -1.35 11.05
C GLU A 314 -22.26 -1.46 9.65
N ILE A 315 -21.01 -0.99 9.48
CA ILE A 315 -20.21 -1.19 8.27
C ILE A 315 -19.26 -2.35 8.51
N ARG A 316 -19.34 -3.37 7.67
CA ARG A 316 -18.45 -4.53 7.73
C ARG A 316 -17.08 -4.16 7.17
N ALA A 317 -16.02 -4.40 7.94
CA ALA A 317 -14.64 -4.25 7.48
C ALA A 317 -14.03 -5.62 7.17
N VAL A 318 -13.41 -5.77 6.00
CA VAL A 318 -12.78 -7.02 5.54
C VAL A 318 -11.35 -6.75 5.13
N ALA A 319 -10.40 -7.50 5.66
CA ALA A 319 -9.00 -7.48 5.24
C ALA A 319 -8.71 -8.70 4.37
N VAL A 320 -8.12 -8.48 3.19
CA VAL A 320 -7.80 -9.53 2.22
C VAL A 320 -6.40 -9.31 1.66
N GLU A 321 -5.57 -10.34 1.70
CA GLU A 321 -4.28 -10.35 1.00
C GLU A 321 -4.44 -11.06 -0.33
N THR A 322 -3.96 -10.47 -1.41
CA THR A 322 -4.15 -10.99 -2.76
C THR A 322 -2.80 -11.15 -3.48
N PRO A 323 -2.63 -12.17 -4.35
CA PRO A 323 -1.43 -12.31 -5.18
C PRO A 323 -1.34 -11.32 -6.33
N ALA A 324 -2.47 -10.75 -6.72
CA ALA A 324 -2.56 -9.76 -7.78
C ALA A 324 -3.70 -8.79 -7.44
N PRO A 325 -3.64 -7.54 -7.94
CA PRO A 325 -4.69 -6.56 -7.70
C PRO A 325 -6.04 -7.05 -8.22
N SER A 326 -7.07 -6.94 -7.38
CA SER A 326 -8.46 -7.24 -7.75
C SER A 326 -8.96 -6.35 -8.89
N PRO A 327 -10.02 -6.76 -9.62
CA PRO A 327 -10.60 -5.95 -10.71
C PRO A 327 -11.02 -4.55 -10.27
N MET A 328 -11.50 -4.38 -9.03
CA MET A 328 -11.86 -3.07 -8.48
C MET A 328 -10.66 -2.20 -8.12
N SER A 329 -9.49 -2.80 -7.87
CA SER A 329 -8.26 -2.06 -7.60
C SER A 329 -7.66 -1.42 -8.85
N HIS A 330 -7.98 -1.93 -10.05
CA HIS A 330 -7.33 -1.49 -11.30
C HIS A 330 -7.59 0.00 -11.59
N GLU A 331 -8.81 0.50 -11.37
CA GLU A 331 -9.14 1.90 -11.59
C GLU A 331 -8.42 2.83 -10.59
N ILE A 332 -8.34 2.41 -9.33
CA ILE A 332 -7.68 3.14 -8.24
C ILE A 332 -6.15 3.21 -8.48
N LEU A 333 -5.53 2.13 -8.94
CA LEU A 333 -4.09 2.08 -9.24
C LEU A 333 -3.68 2.97 -10.41
N ASN A 334 -4.53 3.05 -11.44
CA ASN A 334 -4.32 3.89 -12.62
C ASN A 334 -4.95 5.26 -12.49
N ALA A 335 -5.27 5.67 -11.27
CA ALA A 335 -5.91 6.94 -11.02
C ALA A 335 -5.14 8.10 -11.66
N ASN A 336 -5.92 9.05 -12.12
CA ASN A 336 -5.42 10.23 -12.81
C ASN A 336 -4.68 11.16 -11.84
N PRO A 337 -3.82 12.07 -12.34
CA PRO A 337 -2.96 12.91 -11.49
C PRO A 337 -3.68 13.74 -10.42
N TYR A 338 -4.95 14.09 -10.64
CA TYR A 338 -5.75 14.87 -9.70
C TYR A 338 -6.24 14.11 -8.46
N ALA A 339 -6.20 12.79 -8.52
CA ALA A 339 -6.55 11.94 -7.39
C ALA A 339 -5.40 11.88 -6.36
N PHE A 340 -4.21 12.35 -6.74
CA PHE A 340 -3.02 12.27 -5.92
C PHE A 340 -3.12 13.20 -4.71
N LEU A 341 -2.64 12.70 -3.58
CA LEU A 341 -2.67 13.43 -2.31
C LEU A 341 -1.31 14.04 -1.98
N ASP A 342 -0.27 13.65 -2.69
CA ASP A 342 1.15 13.98 -2.50
C ASP A 342 1.76 14.54 -3.80
N ASP A 343 2.93 15.14 -3.68
CA ASP A 343 3.62 15.82 -4.78
C ASP A 343 4.60 14.92 -5.56
N ALA A 344 4.55 13.58 -5.38
CA ALA A 344 5.46 12.69 -6.09
C ALA A 344 5.23 12.72 -7.61
N PRO A 345 6.30 12.85 -8.43
CA PRO A 345 6.23 12.83 -9.88
C PRO A 345 5.54 11.57 -10.42
N LEU A 346 4.85 11.70 -11.56
CA LEU A 346 4.10 10.61 -12.19
C LEU A 346 4.96 9.36 -12.48
N GLU A 347 6.19 9.57 -12.90
CA GLU A 347 7.14 8.54 -13.32
C GLU A 347 7.69 7.71 -12.14
N GLU A 348 7.65 8.29 -10.93
CA GLU A 348 8.16 7.69 -9.70
C GLU A 348 7.06 6.96 -8.90
N ARG A 349 5.83 6.89 -9.44
CA ARG A 349 4.69 6.29 -8.73
C ARG A 349 4.71 4.78 -8.79
N ARG A 350 4.89 4.17 -7.61
CA ARG A 350 4.88 2.70 -7.44
C ARG A 350 3.56 2.06 -7.84
N ALA A 351 2.43 2.71 -7.52
CA ALA A 351 1.09 2.22 -7.86
C ALA A 351 0.89 2.01 -9.38
N ARG A 352 1.52 2.83 -10.24
CA ARG A 352 1.42 2.70 -11.71
C ARG A 352 2.39 1.66 -12.29
N ALA A 353 3.42 1.29 -11.53
CA ALA A 353 4.33 0.20 -11.90
C ALA A 353 3.73 -1.19 -11.61
N VAL A 354 2.56 -1.26 -10.97
CA VAL A 354 1.86 -2.53 -10.75
C VAL A 354 1.37 -3.08 -12.09
N SER A 355 1.84 -4.27 -12.44
CA SER A 355 1.38 -4.96 -13.64
C SER A 355 -0.05 -5.45 -13.48
N LEU A 356 -0.94 -4.90 -14.31
CA LEU A 356 -2.34 -5.33 -14.41
C LEU A 356 -2.41 -6.48 -15.41
N ARG A 357 -1.77 -7.61 -15.09
CA ARG A 357 -1.96 -8.80 -15.91
C ARG A 357 -3.42 -9.23 -15.78
N ARG A 358 -4.00 -9.64 -16.90
CA ARG A 358 -5.35 -10.22 -16.92
C ARG A 358 -5.32 -11.45 -16.01
N THR A 359 -6.02 -11.38 -14.90
CA THR A 359 -6.22 -12.49 -13.98
C THR A 359 -6.88 -13.61 -14.78
N ASP A 360 -6.18 -14.72 -15.00
CA ASP A 360 -6.74 -15.87 -15.69
C ASP A 360 -8.01 -16.33 -14.94
N PRO A 361 -9.11 -16.73 -15.61
CA PRO A 361 -10.34 -17.17 -14.95
C PRO A 361 -10.13 -18.33 -13.95
N GLU A 362 -9.03 -19.07 -14.06
CA GLU A 362 -8.63 -20.11 -13.12
C GLU A 362 -8.06 -19.57 -11.79
N LEU A 363 -7.71 -18.28 -11.69
CA LEU A 363 -7.41 -17.62 -10.40
C LEU A 363 -8.67 -17.48 -9.51
N ALA A 364 -9.88 -17.64 -10.08
CA ALA A 364 -11.16 -17.51 -9.36
C ALA A 364 -11.47 -18.66 -8.37
N GLY A 365 -10.53 -19.58 -8.13
CA GLY A 365 -10.76 -20.80 -7.36
C GLY A 365 -10.76 -20.65 -5.82
N GLY A 366 -10.49 -19.47 -5.26
CA GLY A 366 -10.51 -19.29 -3.81
C GLY A 366 -10.27 -17.84 -3.35
N VAL A 367 -11.06 -17.42 -2.37
CA VAL A 367 -11.03 -16.09 -1.72
C VAL A 367 -9.64 -15.80 -1.17
N GLY A 368 -8.88 -14.88 -1.78
CA GLY A 368 -7.60 -14.35 -1.26
C GLY A 368 -6.51 -15.37 -0.88
N ALA A 369 -6.75 -16.67 -1.03
CA ALA A 369 -5.87 -17.71 -0.52
C ALA A 369 -4.74 -17.94 -1.52
N LEU A 370 -3.51 -17.94 -1.00
CA LEU A 370 -2.35 -18.34 -1.79
C LEU A 370 -2.55 -19.78 -2.26
N ALA A 371 -2.12 -20.09 -3.48
CA ALA A 371 -2.24 -21.43 -4.02
C ALA A 371 -1.45 -22.41 -3.12
N PRO A 372 -2.06 -23.47 -2.55
CA PRO A 372 -1.35 -24.39 -1.66
C PRO A 372 -0.10 -25.01 -2.30
N ALA A 373 -0.13 -25.27 -3.61
CA ALA A 373 1.02 -25.75 -4.36
C ALA A 373 2.18 -24.73 -4.42
N ALA A 374 1.88 -23.43 -4.51
CA ALA A 374 2.90 -22.37 -4.50
C ALA A 374 3.50 -22.19 -3.10
N ILE A 375 2.70 -22.38 -2.05
CA ILE A 375 3.21 -22.41 -0.68
C ILE A 375 4.19 -23.58 -0.56
N GLU A 376 3.79 -24.79 -0.94
CA GLU A 376 4.63 -25.99 -0.79
C GLU A 376 5.94 -25.90 -1.60
N GLU A 377 5.89 -25.45 -2.86
CA GLU A 377 7.10 -25.25 -3.68
C GLU A 377 8.08 -24.27 -3.02
N VAL A 378 7.57 -23.15 -2.46
CA VAL A 378 8.45 -22.20 -1.77
C VAL A 378 8.98 -22.77 -0.46
N ARG A 379 8.23 -23.62 0.26
CA ARG A 379 8.73 -24.31 1.46
C ARG A 379 9.85 -25.28 1.11
N GLU A 380 9.67 -26.08 0.07
CA GLU A 380 10.70 -27.00 -0.42
C GLU A 380 11.97 -26.25 -0.87
N ASP A 381 11.81 -25.16 -1.65
CA ASP A 381 12.94 -24.34 -2.11
C ASP A 381 13.65 -23.56 -0.99
N ALA A 382 12.91 -23.14 0.05
CA ALA A 382 13.45 -22.34 1.15
C ALA A 382 14.10 -23.21 2.23
N TRP A 383 13.70 -24.48 2.33
CA TRP A 383 14.37 -25.44 3.18
C TRP A 383 15.79 -25.70 2.67
N PRO A 384 16.82 -25.72 3.54
CA PRO A 384 18.19 -25.85 3.10
C PRO A 384 18.46 -27.23 2.45
N ASP A 385 18.98 -27.20 1.22
CA ASP A 385 19.53 -28.38 0.52
C ASP A 385 20.99 -28.57 0.94
N VAL A 386 21.19 -29.22 2.09
CA VAL A 386 22.51 -29.47 2.69
C VAL A 386 23.17 -30.68 2.04
N ARG A 387 24.32 -30.46 1.40
CA ARG A 387 25.06 -31.50 0.64
C ARG A 387 26.34 -31.95 1.32
N ASP A 388 26.89 -31.13 2.21
CA ASP A 388 28.11 -31.42 2.95
C ASP A 388 28.10 -30.81 4.37
N ALA A 389 29.14 -31.13 5.14
CA ALA A 389 29.27 -30.68 6.53
C ALA A 389 29.42 -29.15 6.66
N ASP A 390 29.97 -28.47 5.66
CA ASP A 390 30.13 -27.02 5.70
C ASP A 390 28.79 -26.31 5.51
N GLU A 391 27.96 -26.78 4.56
CA GLU A 391 26.59 -26.27 4.36
C GLU A 391 25.70 -26.49 5.59
N LEU A 392 25.84 -27.63 6.27
CA LEU A 392 25.12 -27.89 7.52
C LEU A 392 25.56 -26.92 8.63
N HIS A 393 26.88 -26.67 8.73
CA HIS A 393 27.42 -25.73 9.70
C HIS A 393 26.91 -24.31 9.44
N ASP A 394 26.89 -23.86 8.18
CA ASP A 394 26.34 -22.55 7.80
C ASP A 394 24.85 -22.42 8.13
N HIS A 395 24.07 -23.49 7.93
CA HIS A 395 22.68 -23.52 8.36
C HIS A 395 22.56 -23.38 9.90
N LEU A 396 23.33 -24.15 10.67
CA LEU A 396 23.37 -24.06 12.14
C LEU A 396 23.85 -22.69 12.64
N LEU A 397 24.77 -22.04 11.92
CA LEU A 397 25.19 -20.68 12.21
C LEU A 397 24.07 -19.65 11.98
N SER A 398 23.06 -19.99 11.17
CA SER A 398 21.90 -19.14 10.89
C SER A 398 20.79 -19.37 11.92
N VAL A 399 20.33 -20.61 12.09
CA VAL A 399 19.20 -20.94 12.99
C VAL A 399 19.58 -21.04 14.47
N ALA A 400 20.88 -21.04 14.77
CA ALA A 400 21.51 -21.19 16.08
C ALA A 400 21.27 -22.52 16.80
N LEU A 401 20.07 -23.10 16.72
CA LEU A 401 19.73 -24.39 17.31
C LEU A 401 18.83 -25.16 16.33
N LEU A 402 19.24 -26.39 16.01
CA LEU A 402 18.50 -27.33 15.17
C LEU A 402 17.96 -28.48 16.04
N PRO A 403 16.63 -28.64 16.17
CA PRO A 403 16.04 -29.78 16.87
C PRO A 403 16.47 -31.14 16.28
N GLU A 404 16.54 -32.18 17.11
CA GLU A 404 16.96 -33.52 16.69
C GLU A 404 16.04 -34.10 15.58
N GLU A 405 14.74 -33.78 15.62
CA GLU A 405 13.76 -34.17 14.61
C GLU A 405 14.11 -33.62 13.21
N ASP A 406 14.59 -32.38 13.16
CA ASP A 406 14.98 -31.69 11.91
C ASP A 406 16.38 -32.10 11.42
N ALA A 407 17.25 -32.49 12.35
CA ALA A 407 18.60 -32.97 12.04
C ALA A 407 18.65 -34.43 11.54
N ALA A 408 17.55 -35.18 11.65
CA ALA A 408 17.51 -36.61 11.35
C ALA A 408 17.95 -36.96 9.91
N ALA A 409 17.71 -36.05 8.96
CA ALA A 409 18.13 -36.23 7.56
C ALA A 409 19.64 -36.09 7.34
N TRP A 410 20.38 -35.51 8.29
CA TRP A 410 21.81 -35.16 8.16
C TRP A 410 22.69 -35.80 9.24
N GLY A 411 22.26 -36.93 9.82
CA GLY A 411 22.95 -37.58 10.94
C GLY A 411 24.45 -37.79 10.74
N ASP A 412 24.86 -38.31 9.57
CA ASP A 412 26.28 -38.54 9.25
C ASP A 412 27.11 -37.24 9.26
N LEU A 413 26.54 -36.13 8.77
CA LEU A 413 27.19 -34.82 8.74
C LEU A 413 27.29 -34.20 10.13
N VAL A 414 26.27 -34.42 10.97
CA VAL A 414 26.29 -33.99 12.38
C VAL A 414 27.41 -34.70 13.15
N GLU A 415 27.60 -36.00 12.92
CA GLU A 415 28.69 -36.77 13.54
C GLU A 415 30.06 -36.25 13.12
N GLU A 416 30.25 -35.94 11.83
CA GLU A 416 31.48 -35.34 11.31
C GLU A 416 31.77 -33.99 11.97
N LEU A 417 30.77 -33.09 12.04
CA LEU A 417 30.91 -31.78 12.67
C LEU A 417 31.14 -31.84 14.18
N PHE A 418 30.53 -32.83 14.85
CA PHE A 418 30.78 -33.08 16.27
C PHE A 418 32.21 -33.55 16.52
N ALA A 419 32.72 -34.48 15.70
CA ALA A 419 34.11 -34.92 15.77
C ALA A 419 35.11 -33.77 15.55
N GLY A 420 34.74 -32.81 14.69
CA GLY A 420 35.48 -31.56 14.46
C GLY A 420 35.30 -30.49 15.54
N GLY A 421 34.44 -30.70 16.55
CA GLY A 421 34.14 -29.72 17.61
C GLY A 421 33.44 -28.45 17.11
N ARG A 422 32.82 -28.50 15.93
CA ARG A 422 32.09 -27.40 15.28
C ARG A 422 30.62 -27.38 15.69
N VAL A 423 30.05 -28.55 15.96
CA VAL A 423 28.68 -28.71 16.44
C VAL A 423 28.72 -29.40 17.79
N LEU A 424 27.80 -29.02 18.68
CA LEU A 424 27.68 -29.56 20.02
C LEU A 424 26.24 -30.02 20.28
N PRO A 425 26.03 -31.22 20.86
CA PRO A 425 24.73 -31.66 21.34
C PRO A 425 24.20 -30.71 22.41
N ALA A 426 22.94 -30.36 22.28
CA ALA A 426 22.22 -29.44 23.15
C ALA A 426 20.97 -30.13 23.71
N ALA A 427 20.66 -29.85 24.98
CA ALA A 427 19.43 -30.31 25.62
C ALA A 427 18.82 -29.17 26.47
N TRP A 428 17.50 -29.00 26.37
CA TRP A 428 16.75 -28.01 27.12
C TRP A 428 15.37 -28.57 27.50
N GLU A 429 14.76 -28.02 28.54
CA GLU A 429 13.42 -28.41 28.97
C GLU A 429 12.38 -27.46 28.37
N ALA A 430 11.34 -28.02 27.76
CA ALA A 430 10.21 -27.32 27.19
C ALA A 430 8.91 -27.94 27.71
N SER A 431 8.08 -27.17 28.42
CA SER A 431 6.79 -27.65 28.96
C SER A 431 6.87 -28.93 29.80
N GLY A 432 7.99 -29.17 30.50
CA GLY A 432 8.22 -30.37 31.32
C GLY A 432 8.79 -31.57 30.56
N GLU A 433 9.06 -31.43 29.26
CA GLU A 433 9.69 -32.46 28.42
C GLU A 433 11.14 -32.07 28.08
N LEU A 434 12.04 -33.05 28.10
CA LEU A 434 13.44 -32.85 27.70
C LEU A 434 13.53 -32.90 26.17
N ARG A 435 13.88 -31.77 25.56
CA ARG A 435 14.16 -31.62 24.14
C ARG A 435 15.66 -31.75 23.89
N ARG A 436 16.01 -32.20 22.68
CA ARG A 436 17.39 -32.40 22.22
C ARG A 436 17.57 -31.81 20.83
N GLY A 437 18.80 -31.41 20.54
CA GLY A 437 19.18 -30.84 19.25
C GLY A 437 20.66 -30.53 19.17
N PHE A 438 21.03 -29.72 18.20
CA PHE A 438 22.42 -29.40 17.87
C PHE A 438 22.60 -27.90 17.72
N VAL A 439 23.74 -27.39 18.21
CA VAL A 439 24.13 -25.98 18.14
C VAL A 439 25.55 -25.86 17.60
N ALA A 440 25.77 -24.92 16.68
CA ALA A 440 27.13 -24.57 16.27
C ALA A 440 27.90 -23.98 17.47
N ALA A 441 29.16 -24.36 17.65
CA ALA A 441 29.99 -23.93 18.78
C ALA A 441 30.02 -22.40 18.92
N GLU A 442 30.04 -21.68 17.81
CA GLU A 442 30.05 -20.22 17.71
C GLU A 442 28.72 -19.58 18.15
N ARG A 443 27.61 -20.33 18.12
CA ARG A 443 26.25 -19.86 18.44
C ARG A 443 25.75 -20.29 19.82
N VAL A 444 26.54 -21.03 20.60
CA VAL A 444 26.17 -21.46 21.97
C VAL A 444 25.71 -20.29 22.85
N ALA A 445 26.39 -19.14 22.80
CA ALA A 445 26.01 -17.96 23.59
C ALA A 445 24.66 -17.37 23.18
N MET A 446 24.37 -17.35 21.87
CA MET A 446 23.07 -16.92 21.35
C MET A 446 21.95 -17.91 21.75
N ALA A 447 22.20 -19.21 21.57
CA ALA A 447 21.23 -20.24 21.95
C ALA A 447 20.93 -20.18 23.46
N LYS A 448 21.94 -20.01 24.32
CA LYS A 448 21.70 -19.83 25.78
C LYS A 448 20.91 -18.57 26.13
N ALA A 449 21.03 -17.50 25.36
CA ALA A 449 20.26 -16.27 25.58
C ALA A 449 18.77 -16.47 25.26
N VAL A 450 18.44 -17.35 24.31
CA VAL A 450 17.05 -17.71 23.93
C VAL A 450 16.50 -18.82 24.84
N TYR A 451 17.30 -19.86 25.07
CA TYR A 451 16.98 -21.06 25.83
C TYR A 451 17.68 -20.98 27.20
N GLY A 452 17.04 -20.34 28.19
CA GLY A 452 17.68 -20.03 29.49
C GLY A 452 18.15 -21.25 30.30
N ASN A 453 17.66 -22.45 29.99
CA ASN A 453 18.02 -23.74 30.61
C ASN A 453 18.83 -24.66 29.67
N LEU A 454 19.42 -24.12 28.59
CA LEU A 454 20.18 -24.89 27.63
C LEU A 454 21.47 -25.46 28.22
N THR A 455 21.58 -26.77 28.17
CA THR A 455 22.80 -27.53 28.45
C THR A 455 23.44 -27.96 27.14
N VAL A 456 24.76 -27.94 27.08
CA VAL A 456 25.54 -28.29 25.88
C VAL A 456 26.66 -29.23 26.29
N GLU A 457 26.84 -30.32 25.55
CA GLU A 457 27.84 -31.35 25.81
C GLU A 457 28.99 -31.28 24.79
N GLY A 458 30.20 -31.66 25.21
CA GLY A 458 31.39 -31.71 24.35
C GLY A 458 32.34 -30.51 24.49
N THR A 459 33.38 -30.50 23.66
CA THR A 459 34.44 -29.50 23.67
C THR A 459 34.55 -28.83 22.30
N GLY A 460 34.29 -27.53 22.23
CA GLY A 460 34.40 -26.72 21.01
C GLY A 460 34.80 -25.28 21.34
N THR A 461 35.26 -24.52 20.34
CA THR A 461 35.65 -23.12 20.52
C THR A 461 34.41 -22.23 20.48
N THR A 462 33.84 -21.93 21.65
CA THR A 462 32.62 -21.12 21.72
C THR A 462 32.90 -19.62 21.63
N SER A 463 32.00 -18.88 21.00
CA SER A 463 32.05 -17.41 20.99
C SER A 463 31.88 -16.84 22.40
N LYS A 464 32.67 -15.79 22.71
CA LYS A 464 32.52 -15.00 23.95
C LYS A 464 31.58 -13.80 23.79
N ARG A 465 30.95 -13.65 22.63
CA ARG A 465 30.01 -12.56 22.37
C ARG A 465 28.79 -12.71 23.27
N GLU A 466 28.50 -11.68 24.04
CA GLU A 466 27.24 -11.56 24.76
C GLU A 466 26.12 -11.17 23.80
N TRP A 467 24.93 -11.69 24.05
CA TRP A 467 23.73 -11.41 23.27
C TRP A 467 22.67 -10.83 24.18
N ASP A 468 22.06 -9.73 23.73
CA ASP A 468 20.78 -9.31 24.29
C ASP A 468 19.73 -10.40 23.98
N PRO A 469 18.89 -10.81 24.95
CA PRO A 469 17.90 -11.87 24.73
C PRO A 469 16.93 -11.58 23.58
N ASP A 470 16.54 -10.32 23.36
CA ASP A 470 15.58 -9.96 22.32
C ASP A 470 16.24 -9.96 20.95
N ASP A 471 17.50 -9.52 20.86
CA ASP A 471 18.29 -9.62 19.63
C ASP A 471 18.59 -11.07 19.25
N ALA A 472 18.88 -11.93 20.23
CA ALA A 472 19.07 -13.36 20.00
C ALA A 472 17.77 -14.02 19.53
N LEU A 473 16.65 -13.72 20.19
CA LEU A 473 15.34 -14.25 19.84
C LEU A 473 14.91 -13.82 18.43
N LYS A 474 15.07 -12.54 18.08
CA LYS A 474 14.82 -12.04 16.71
C LYS A 474 15.69 -12.78 15.69
N ALA A 475 16.98 -12.95 15.96
CA ALA A 475 17.89 -13.64 15.04
C ALA A 475 17.47 -15.11 14.81
N VAL A 476 17.17 -15.84 15.88
CA VAL A 476 16.74 -17.26 15.81
C VAL A 476 15.42 -17.39 15.07
N LEU A 477 14.37 -16.69 15.53
CA LEU A 477 13.05 -16.78 14.89
C LEU A 477 13.10 -16.28 13.45
N GLY A 478 13.85 -15.21 13.16
CA GLY A 478 14.01 -14.69 11.80
C GLY A 478 14.66 -15.69 10.85
N ALA A 479 15.69 -16.41 11.31
CA ALA A 479 16.33 -17.46 10.53
C ALA A 479 15.38 -18.64 10.24
N TRP A 480 14.57 -19.05 11.23
CA TRP A 480 13.56 -20.08 11.04
C TRP A 480 12.43 -19.63 10.10
N MET A 481 11.92 -18.41 10.26
CA MET A 481 10.89 -17.88 9.36
C MET A 481 11.38 -17.78 7.91
N ALA A 482 12.68 -17.59 7.69
CA ALA A 482 13.29 -17.55 6.37
C ALA A 482 13.36 -18.92 5.64
N CYS A 483 13.06 -20.04 6.32
CA CYS A 483 13.06 -21.38 5.72
C CYS A 483 11.76 -22.18 5.87
N LEU A 484 10.77 -21.71 6.64
CA LEU A 484 9.55 -22.47 6.95
C LEU A 484 8.34 -22.19 6.06
N GLY A 485 8.25 -20.99 5.46
CA GLY A 485 7.02 -20.48 4.84
C GLY A 485 5.99 -19.97 5.87
N PRO A 486 4.69 -19.88 5.52
CA PRO A 486 3.63 -19.55 6.48
C PRO A 486 3.57 -20.57 7.63
N GLU A 487 3.65 -20.10 8.87
CA GLU A 487 3.67 -20.96 10.07
C GLU A 487 2.92 -20.29 11.24
N THR A 488 2.31 -21.10 12.11
CA THR A 488 1.62 -20.58 13.29
C THR A 488 2.61 -20.35 14.45
N ALA A 489 2.32 -19.40 15.34
CA ALA A 489 3.14 -19.21 16.54
C ALA A 489 3.16 -20.47 17.43
N ALA A 490 2.04 -21.20 17.49
CA ALA A 490 1.95 -22.47 18.20
C ALA A 490 2.80 -23.57 17.57
N GLY A 491 2.77 -23.71 16.25
CA GLY A 491 3.61 -24.65 15.49
C GLY A 491 5.10 -24.37 15.66
N LEU A 492 5.49 -23.09 15.57
CA LEU A 492 6.89 -22.67 15.78
C LEU A 492 7.35 -22.88 17.24
N ALA A 493 6.49 -22.57 18.22
CA ALA A 493 6.75 -22.83 19.63
C ALA A 493 6.92 -24.32 19.93
N GLN A 494 6.08 -25.16 19.33
CA GLN A 494 6.22 -26.60 19.39
C GLN A 494 7.56 -27.02 18.79
N ARG A 495 7.83 -26.70 17.52
CA ARG A 495 9.06 -27.12 16.82
C ARG A 495 10.33 -26.76 17.58
N LEU A 496 10.42 -25.52 18.05
CA LEU A 496 11.61 -25.03 18.77
C LEU A 496 11.64 -25.43 20.24
N GLY A 497 10.54 -25.95 20.80
CA GLY A 497 10.44 -26.20 22.24
C GLY A 497 10.59 -24.92 23.04
N LEU A 498 9.95 -23.83 22.59
CA LEU A 498 9.93 -22.54 23.28
C LEU A 498 8.54 -22.28 23.90
N PRO A 499 8.45 -21.53 25.00
CA PRO A 499 7.15 -21.10 25.51
C PRO A 499 6.40 -20.26 24.44
N PRO A 500 5.10 -20.49 24.22
CA PRO A 500 4.32 -19.73 23.23
C PRO A 500 4.45 -18.22 23.38
N ALA A 501 4.39 -17.71 24.63
CA ALA A 501 4.55 -16.29 24.93
C ALA A 501 5.92 -15.71 24.50
N THR A 502 6.99 -16.52 24.51
CA THR A 502 8.31 -16.11 24.04
C THR A 502 8.32 -16.00 22.52
N VAL A 503 7.71 -16.97 21.82
CA VAL A 503 7.61 -16.94 20.35
C VAL A 503 6.73 -15.79 19.89
N ASP A 504 5.57 -15.57 20.51
CA ASP A 504 4.69 -14.44 20.21
C ASP A 504 5.41 -13.09 20.35
N ARG A 505 6.14 -12.91 21.46
CA ARG A 505 6.95 -11.70 21.68
C ARG A 505 7.99 -11.53 20.58
N GLY A 506 8.72 -12.59 20.22
CA GLY A 506 9.75 -12.52 19.21
C GLY A 506 9.21 -12.25 17.80
N LEU A 507 8.06 -12.83 17.45
CA LEU A 507 7.38 -12.57 16.18
C LEU A 507 6.85 -11.13 16.10
N LEU A 508 6.31 -10.57 17.18
CA LEU A 508 5.92 -9.15 17.24
C LEU A 508 7.13 -8.21 17.08
N LEU A 509 8.27 -8.56 17.67
CA LEU A 509 9.51 -7.80 17.48
C LEU A 509 10.00 -7.86 16.03
N LEU A 510 9.86 -9.01 15.36
CA LEU A 510 10.20 -9.17 13.94
C LEU A 510 9.21 -8.46 12.99
N GLU A 511 7.93 -8.38 13.36
CA GLU A 511 6.94 -7.60 12.61
C GLU A 511 7.32 -6.11 12.64
N GLY A 512 7.74 -5.60 13.80
CA GLY A 512 8.19 -4.23 13.95
C GLY A 512 9.42 -3.86 13.09
N THR A 513 10.19 -4.84 12.61
CA THR A 513 11.31 -4.60 11.68
C THR A 513 10.94 -4.74 10.20
N GLY A 514 9.71 -5.20 9.88
CA GLY A 514 9.29 -5.46 8.52
C GLY A 514 9.67 -6.85 7.97
N MET A 515 10.35 -7.68 8.77
CA MET A 515 10.89 -8.96 8.29
C MET A 515 9.80 -10.02 8.09
N VAL A 516 8.80 -10.05 8.97
CA VAL A 516 7.67 -10.98 8.90
C VAL A 516 6.36 -10.23 8.78
N LEU A 517 5.38 -10.88 8.16
CA LEU A 517 3.99 -10.41 8.04
C LEU A 517 3.07 -11.40 8.75
N ARG A 518 2.09 -10.86 9.48
CA ARG A 518 1.02 -11.62 10.12
C ARG A 518 -0.25 -11.59 9.27
N GLY A 519 -0.87 -12.74 9.06
CA GLY A 519 -2.07 -12.87 8.23
C GLY A 519 -2.69 -14.27 8.27
N HIS A 520 -3.58 -14.52 7.32
CA HIS A 520 -4.16 -15.84 7.06
C HIS A 520 -3.79 -16.22 5.63
N PHE A 521 -2.75 -17.05 5.47
CA PHE A 521 -2.11 -17.30 4.17
C PHE A 521 -2.55 -18.65 3.58
N THR A 522 -2.67 -19.67 4.43
CA THR A 522 -2.98 -21.05 4.02
C THR A 522 -4.49 -21.32 3.91
N ALA A 523 -5.31 -20.68 4.76
CA ALA A 523 -6.76 -20.83 4.75
C ALA A 523 -7.47 -19.51 5.06
N PRO A 524 -8.59 -19.18 4.37
CA PRO A 524 -9.30 -17.92 4.59
C PRO A 524 -9.96 -17.87 5.97
N ALA A 525 -9.94 -16.68 6.60
CA ALA A 525 -10.52 -16.41 7.92
C ALA A 525 -12.03 -16.72 8.05
N ALA A 526 -12.74 -16.91 6.93
CA ALA A 526 -14.17 -17.22 6.91
C ALA A 526 -14.51 -18.59 7.55
N SER A 527 -13.55 -19.52 7.63
CA SER A 527 -13.64 -20.64 8.56
C SER A 527 -13.22 -20.12 9.94
N GLY A 528 -14.17 -19.90 10.86
CA GLY A 528 -13.97 -19.30 12.20
C GLY A 528 -13.03 -20.04 13.17
N SER A 529 -12.08 -20.84 12.65
CA SER A 529 -11.03 -21.57 13.34
C SER A 529 -9.64 -21.39 12.70
N ALA A 530 -9.47 -20.48 11.73
CA ALA A 530 -8.16 -20.23 11.14
C ALA A 530 -7.26 -19.50 12.15
N GLU A 531 -6.19 -20.18 12.61
CA GLU A 531 -5.18 -19.55 13.45
C GLU A 531 -4.40 -18.49 12.64
N LEU A 532 -3.87 -17.49 13.33
CA LEU A 532 -3.02 -16.46 12.74
C LEU A 532 -1.67 -17.08 12.37
N GLU A 533 -1.26 -16.85 11.12
CA GLU A 533 0.00 -17.31 10.58
C GLU A 533 0.98 -16.14 10.44
N TRP A 534 2.26 -16.49 10.44
CA TRP A 534 3.38 -15.59 10.23
C TRP A 534 4.17 -16.09 9.04
N CYS A 535 4.66 -15.17 8.20
CA CYS A 535 5.49 -15.54 7.06
C CYS A 535 6.61 -14.52 6.87
N ASP A 536 7.82 -14.99 6.52
CA ASP A 536 8.88 -14.11 6.05
C ASP A 536 8.41 -13.36 4.79
N ARG A 537 8.66 -12.05 4.76
CA ARG A 537 8.20 -11.16 3.69
C ARG A 537 8.71 -11.58 2.31
N ARG A 538 9.95 -12.07 2.21
CA ARG A 538 10.58 -12.47 0.94
C ARG A 538 9.99 -13.78 0.45
N LEU A 539 9.79 -14.73 1.36
CA LEU A 539 9.09 -15.98 1.04
C LEU A 539 7.66 -15.70 0.60
N LEU A 540 6.93 -14.85 1.32
CA LEU A 540 5.57 -14.48 0.96
C LEU A 540 5.52 -13.84 -0.43
N SER A 541 6.41 -12.89 -0.73
CA SER A 541 6.55 -12.30 -2.07
C SER A 541 6.84 -13.35 -3.17
N ARG A 542 7.65 -14.37 -2.87
CA ARG A 542 7.88 -15.49 -3.79
C ARG A 542 6.63 -16.33 -3.99
N ILE A 543 5.87 -16.61 -2.92
CA ILE A 543 4.61 -17.38 -3.00
C ILE A 543 3.59 -16.63 -3.87
N HIS A 544 3.44 -15.31 -3.69
CA HIS A 544 2.55 -14.50 -4.53
C HIS A 544 2.95 -14.52 -6.01
N ARG A 545 4.26 -14.49 -6.30
CA ARG A 545 4.80 -14.64 -7.67
C ARG A 545 4.62 -16.07 -8.22
N GLY A 546 4.91 -17.10 -7.44
CA GLY A 546 4.75 -18.51 -7.84
C GLY A 546 3.28 -18.87 -8.12
N ALA A 547 2.36 -18.34 -7.32
CA ALA A 547 0.92 -18.47 -7.54
C ALA A 547 0.46 -17.85 -8.87
N THR A 548 1.19 -16.85 -9.38
CA THR A 548 0.94 -16.28 -10.71
C THR A 548 1.58 -17.09 -11.86
N TRP A 549 2.69 -17.82 -11.63
CA TRP A 549 3.41 -18.60 -12.66
C TRP A 549 2.93 -20.05 -12.83
N LEU A 550 2.59 -20.76 -11.74
CA LEU A 550 2.22 -22.19 -11.76
C LEU A 550 0.92 -22.50 -12.51
N ARG A 551 0.20 -21.48 -12.97
CA ARG A 551 -1.08 -21.61 -13.69
C ARG A 551 -0.99 -21.20 -15.16
N GLU A 552 0.22 -20.98 -15.69
CA GLU A 552 0.42 -20.91 -17.15
C GLU A 552 0.39 -22.32 -17.76
N PRO A 553 -0.31 -22.58 -18.88
CA PRO A 553 -0.12 -23.82 -19.61
C PRO A 553 1.32 -23.85 -20.14
N ARG A 554 2.15 -24.74 -19.58
CA ARG A 554 3.51 -25.02 -20.08
C ARG A 554 3.41 -25.24 -21.59
N CYS A 555 3.87 -24.26 -22.36
CA CYS A 555 3.97 -24.35 -23.80
C CYS A 555 5.07 -25.38 -24.10
N THR A 556 4.69 -26.67 -24.18
CA THR A 556 5.60 -27.74 -24.54
C THR A 556 6.10 -27.47 -25.95
N ALA A 557 7.34 -27.01 -26.06
CA ALA A 557 8.04 -26.89 -27.33
C ALA A 557 8.11 -28.29 -27.98
N ARG A 558 7.18 -28.57 -28.90
CA ARG A 558 7.32 -29.68 -29.84
C ARG A 558 8.50 -29.35 -30.75
N THR A 559 9.66 -29.93 -30.46
CA THR A 559 10.75 -30.08 -31.41
C THR A 559 10.26 -30.97 -32.57
N GLY A 560 9.74 -30.33 -33.62
CA GLY A 560 9.48 -30.97 -34.89
C GLY A 560 10.77 -31.11 -35.68
N SER A 561 11.30 -32.33 -35.74
CA SER A 561 12.34 -32.73 -36.69
C SER A 561 11.85 -32.50 -38.12
N ARG A 562 12.53 -31.64 -38.88
CA ARG A 562 12.40 -31.59 -40.34
C ARG A 562 13.31 -32.66 -40.95
N GLY A 563 12.69 -33.68 -41.54
CA GLY A 563 13.21 -34.34 -42.73
C GLY A 563 12.78 -33.60 -43.98
#